data_AF-A0A151HSM2-F1
#
_entry.id   AF-A0A151HSM2-F1
#
_cell.length_a   1.000
_cell.length_b   1.000
_cell.length_c   1.000
_cell.angle_alpha   90.00
_cell.angle_beta   90.00
_cell.angle_gamma   90.00
#
_symmetry.space_group_name_H-M   'P 1'
#
loop_
_entity.id
_entity.type
_entity.pdbx_description
1 polymer ?
#
loop_
_entity_poly.entity_id
_entity_poly.type
_entity_poly.pdbx_seq_one_letter_code
_entity_poly.pdbx_strand_id
1 'polypeptide(L)'
;MGIGRFYRWLSERYPLINEKITQTSLPEFDNLYLDMNGILHTCSHGNSGGMLHTSEDAMWVDVFAALDLIISTVNPKKFLVLAADGVAPRAKMNQQRARRYRAAKDAAELARQKEEHRLLKMQRKQDKAAAKQEKNLSAPTPGGHFDSNCISPGTEFMAKFFRHLRFFCEKKLNEDARWKDLKVVLSGPDVPGEGEHKIMQFIRCAKSDPHTGRNVRHCLYGLDADLIML
;
A
#
# COMPACT_ATOMS: atom_id res chain seq x y z
N MET A 1 0.23 -6.77 20.67
CA MET A 1 0.64 -7.68 19.58
C MET A 1 0.56 -6.88 18.29
N GLY A 2 1.65 -6.74 17.54
CA GLY A 2 1.63 -6.01 16.26
C GLY A 2 1.45 -6.97 15.08
N ILE A 3 1.00 -6.45 13.93
CA ILE A 3 0.73 -7.19 12.68
C ILE A 3 1.84 -8.21 12.36
N GLY A 4 3.10 -7.76 12.32
CA GLY A 4 4.24 -8.64 12.03
C GLY A 4 4.53 -9.70 13.09
N ARG A 5 4.11 -9.50 14.35
CA ARG A 5 4.29 -10.50 15.43
C ARG A 5 3.25 -11.62 15.34
N PHE A 6 2.01 -11.30 14.97
CA PHE A 6 0.97 -12.31 14.81
C PHE A 6 1.23 -13.19 13.57
N TYR A 7 1.51 -12.58 12.42
CA TYR A 7 1.84 -13.32 11.21
C TYR A 7 3.07 -14.21 11.40
N ARG A 8 4.11 -13.71 12.08
CA ARG A 8 5.30 -14.50 12.44
C ARG A 8 4.94 -15.70 13.30
N TRP A 9 4.17 -15.49 14.39
CA TRP A 9 3.73 -16.58 15.26
C TRP A 9 2.91 -17.63 14.50
N LEU A 10 1.98 -17.19 13.63
CA LEU A 10 1.13 -18.07 12.84
C LEU A 10 1.96 -18.90 11.84
N SER A 11 2.92 -18.25 11.18
CA SER A 11 3.84 -18.88 10.23
C SER A 11 4.79 -19.88 10.89
N GLU A 12 5.30 -19.57 12.09
CA GLU A 12 6.16 -20.49 12.85
C GLU A 12 5.37 -21.69 13.39
N ARG A 13 4.10 -21.47 13.78
CA ARG A 13 3.24 -22.53 14.33
C ARG A 13 2.62 -23.43 13.26
N TYR A 14 2.22 -22.87 12.13
CA TYR A 14 1.54 -23.56 11.03
C TYR A 14 2.26 -23.27 9.70
N PRO A 15 3.47 -23.81 9.49
CA PRO A 15 4.29 -23.45 8.33
C PRO A 15 3.65 -23.80 6.98
N LEU A 16 2.77 -24.80 6.94
CA LEU A 16 2.10 -25.27 5.73
C LEU A 16 1.01 -24.33 5.19
N ILE A 17 0.65 -23.27 5.92
CA ILE A 17 -0.28 -22.25 5.40
C ILE A 17 0.41 -21.29 4.42
N ASN A 18 1.74 -21.27 4.41
CA ASN A 18 2.54 -20.37 3.62
C ASN A 18 3.16 -21.11 2.45
N GLU A 19 2.90 -20.62 1.24
CA GLU A 19 3.53 -21.10 0.03
C GLU A 19 4.09 -19.92 -0.78
N LYS A 20 5.25 -20.11 -1.39
CA LYS A 20 5.78 -19.14 -2.33
C LYS A 20 4.99 -19.28 -3.62
N ILE A 21 4.33 -18.20 -4.01
CA ILE A 21 3.57 -18.13 -5.24
C ILE A 21 4.46 -18.43 -6.45
N THR A 22 4.15 -19.51 -7.16
CA THR A 22 4.64 -19.80 -8.51
C THR A 22 3.43 -19.91 -9.44
N GLN A 23 3.55 -19.53 -10.71
CA GLN A 23 2.39 -19.55 -11.62
C GLN A 23 1.72 -20.93 -11.73
N THR A 24 2.47 -22.01 -11.51
CA THR A 24 1.98 -23.39 -11.60
C THR A 24 1.29 -23.89 -10.32
N SER A 25 1.51 -23.26 -9.17
CA SER A 25 0.95 -23.68 -7.87
C SER A 25 -0.33 -22.94 -7.49
N LEU A 26 -0.62 -21.81 -8.14
CA LEU A 26 -1.78 -21.01 -7.77
C LEU A 26 -3.09 -21.72 -8.15
N PRO A 27 -4.01 -21.90 -7.18
CA PRO A 27 -5.35 -22.33 -7.52
C PRO A 27 -6.09 -21.26 -8.31
N GLU A 28 -7.12 -21.66 -9.06
CA GLU A 28 -8.04 -20.71 -9.69
C GLU A 28 -8.89 -19.98 -8.64
N PHE A 29 -9.08 -18.67 -8.83
CA PHE A 29 -9.91 -17.83 -7.97
C PHE A 29 -11.08 -17.23 -8.75
N ASP A 30 -12.26 -17.20 -8.12
CA ASP A 30 -13.41 -16.50 -8.68
C ASP A 30 -13.27 -14.99 -8.46
N ASN A 31 -12.89 -14.61 -7.24
CA ASN A 31 -12.93 -13.23 -6.78
C ASN A 31 -11.59 -12.80 -6.21
N LEU A 32 -11.11 -11.62 -6.62
CA LEU A 32 -9.94 -10.95 -6.06
C LEU A 32 -10.35 -9.66 -5.35
N TYR A 33 -9.85 -9.45 -4.15
CA TYR A 33 -10.08 -8.25 -3.34
C TYR A 33 -8.74 -7.62 -2.98
N LEU A 34 -8.58 -6.34 -3.30
CA LEU A 34 -7.33 -5.60 -3.12
C LEU A 34 -7.57 -4.45 -2.15
N ASP A 35 -6.82 -4.43 -1.05
CA ASP A 35 -6.66 -3.25 -0.22
C ASP A 35 -5.66 -2.28 -0.88
N MET A 36 -6.19 -1.18 -1.38
CA MET A 36 -5.43 -0.16 -2.11
C MET A 36 -4.48 0.60 -1.21
N ASN A 37 -4.78 0.76 0.07
CA ASN A 37 -3.95 1.51 1.00
C ASN A 37 -2.61 0.79 1.23
N GLY A 38 -2.64 -0.54 1.39
CA GLY A 38 -1.41 -1.35 1.49
C GLY A 38 -0.51 -1.23 0.26
N ILE A 39 -1.09 -1.23 -0.94
CA ILE A 39 -0.33 -1.08 -2.20
C ILE A 39 0.28 0.33 -2.29
N LEU A 40 -0.50 1.38 -2.02
CA LEU A 40 -0.02 2.76 -2.02
C LEU A 40 1.11 2.98 -1.01
N HIS A 41 1.00 2.41 0.19
CA HIS A 41 2.07 2.50 1.19
C HIS A 41 3.36 1.82 0.73
N THR A 42 3.24 0.65 0.09
CA THR A 42 4.39 -0.11 -0.44
C THR A 42 5.09 0.65 -1.56
N CYS A 43 4.33 1.24 -2.49
CA CYS A 43 4.90 2.01 -3.60
C CYS A 43 5.41 3.39 -3.16
N SER A 44 4.88 3.98 -2.09
CA SER A 44 5.36 5.30 -1.63
C SER A 44 6.67 5.23 -0.83
N HIS A 45 7.01 4.10 -0.22
CA HIS A 45 8.20 3.96 0.62
C HIS A 45 9.15 2.91 0.04
N GLY A 46 10.30 3.34 -0.48
CA GLY A 46 11.40 2.42 -0.76
C GLY A 46 11.99 1.85 0.55
N ASN A 47 12.48 0.60 0.52
CA ASN A 47 13.19 -0.05 1.63
C ASN A 47 14.36 0.78 2.23
N SER A 48 14.77 1.88 1.58
CA SER A 48 15.93 2.70 1.94
C SER A 48 15.58 4.10 2.51
N GLY A 49 14.31 4.40 2.81
CA GLY A 49 13.92 5.64 3.52
C GLY A 49 14.17 6.96 2.76
N GLY A 50 14.41 6.89 1.45
CA GLY A 50 14.45 8.03 0.53
C GLY A 50 13.16 8.15 -0.29
N MET A 51 12.99 9.27 -0.99
CA MET A 51 11.92 9.43 -1.98
C MET A 51 12.11 8.39 -3.08
N LEU A 52 11.18 7.42 -3.21
CA LEU A 52 11.27 6.38 -4.24
C LEU A 52 10.99 6.96 -5.65
N HIS A 53 10.17 8.01 -5.70
CA HIS A 53 9.69 8.61 -6.94
C HIS A 53 10.01 10.10 -7.03
N THR A 54 10.35 10.55 -8.24
CA THR A 54 10.61 11.96 -8.53
C THR A 54 9.32 12.80 -8.64
N SER A 55 8.14 12.17 -8.80
CA SER A 55 6.83 12.82 -8.91
C SER A 55 5.69 11.88 -8.49
N GLU A 56 4.48 12.43 -8.25
CA GLU A 56 3.25 11.63 -8.05
C GLU A 56 2.96 10.72 -9.27
N ASP A 57 3.19 11.21 -10.49
CA ASP A 57 2.97 10.45 -11.72
C ASP A 57 3.84 9.19 -11.80
N ALA A 58 5.12 9.29 -11.43
CA ALA A 58 6.01 8.13 -11.37
C ALA A 58 5.52 7.09 -10.34
N MET A 59 4.99 7.55 -9.21
CA MET A 59 4.39 6.66 -8.22
C MET A 59 3.10 6.00 -8.72
N TRP A 60 2.27 6.71 -9.50
CA TRP A 60 1.09 6.10 -10.14
C TRP A 60 1.46 4.97 -11.10
N VAL A 61 2.51 5.17 -11.90
CA VAL A 61 3.02 4.13 -12.81
C VAL A 61 3.38 2.86 -12.03
N ASP A 62 4.11 3.00 -10.93
CA ASP A 62 4.54 1.85 -10.12
C ASP A 62 3.37 1.17 -9.41
N VAL A 63 2.39 1.94 -8.92
CA VAL A 63 1.14 1.38 -8.35
C VAL A 63 0.36 0.59 -9.39
N PHE A 64 0.21 1.13 -10.61
CA PHE A 64 -0.52 0.42 -11.68
C PHE A 64 0.24 -0.79 -12.22
N ALA A 65 1.57 -0.75 -12.25
CA ALA A 65 2.41 -1.90 -12.57
C ALA A 65 2.25 -3.01 -11.50
N ALA A 66 2.25 -2.65 -10.22
CA ALA A 66 2.02 -3.58 -9.13
C ALA A 66 0.60 -4.19 -9.20
N LEU A 67 -0.42 -3.38 -9.46
CA LEU A 67 -1.79 -3.85 -9.67
C LEU A 67 -1.89 -4.83 -10.84
N ASP A 68 -1.32 -4.51 -12.00
CA ASP A 68 -1.35 -5.40 -13.16
C ASP A 68 -0.61 -6.72 -12.87
N LEU A 69 0.50 -6.67 -12.14
CA LEU A 69 1.22 -7.86 -11.70
C LEU A 69 0.37 -8.75 -10.78
N ILE A 70 -0.28 -8.17 -9.77
CA ILE A 70 -1.13 -8.92 -8.82
C ILE A 70 -2.32 -9.54 -9.56
N ILE A 71 -3.05 -8.74 -10.35
CA ILE A 71 -4.25 -9.18 -11.06
C ILE A 71 -3.91 -10.24 -12.11
N SER A 72 -2.79 -10.07 -12.83
CA SER A 72 -2.34 -11.06 -13.82
C SER A 72 -1.89 -12.38 -13.18
N THR A 73 -1.29 -12.31 -11.99
CA THR A 73 -0.84 -13.48 -11.24
C THR A 73 -2.02 -14.27 -10.70
N VAL A 74 -3.00 -13.60 -10.10
CA VAL A 74 -4.20 -14.26 -9.52
C VAL A 74 -5.20 -14.68 -10.60
N ASN A 75 -5.32 -13.90 -11.67
CA ASN A 75 -6.23 -14.14 -12.80
C ASN A 75 -7.67 -14.48 -12.38
N PRO A 76 -8.37 -13.57 -11.64
CA PRO A 76 -9.72 -13.82 -11.15
C PRO A 76 -10.68 -14.08 -12.32
N LYS A 77 -11.77 -14.84 -12.07
CA LYS A 77 -12.72 -15.24 -13.13
C LYS A 77 -14.02 -14.45 -13.16
N LYS A 78 -14.43 -13.84 -12.04
CA LYS A 78 -15.77 -13.25 -11.90
C LYS A 78 -15.74 -11.83 -11.36
N PHE A 79 -15.03 -11.61 -10.25
CA PHE A 79 -15.14 -10.37 -9.49
C PHE A 79 -13.77 -9.79 -9.14
N LEU A 80 -13.61 -8.49 -9.31
CA LEU A 80 -12.45 -7.73 -8.88
C LEU A 80 -12.92 -6.56 -8.02
N VAL A 81 -12.49 -6.51 -6.76
CA VAL A 81 -12.77 -5.39 -5.86
C VAL A 81 -11.48 -4.68 -5.53
N LEU A 82 -11.46 -3.37 -5.77
CA LEU A 82 -10.39 -2.47 -5.40
C LEU A 82 -10.95 -1.51 -4.34
N ALA A 83 -10.57 -1.71 -3.08
CA ALA A 83 -11.11 -0.94 -1.95
C ALA A 83 -10.01 -0.07 -1.34
N ALA A 84 -10.29 1.23 -1.17
CA ALA A 84 -9.48 2.11 -0.35
C ALA A 84 -10.21 2.46 0.94
N ASP A 85 -9.44 2.93 1.93
CA ASP A 85 -10.02 3.49 3.15
C ASP A 85 -10.82 4.75 2.84
N GLY A 86 -12.08 4.74 3.25
CA GLY A 86 -12.87 5.94 3.44
C GLY A 86 -12.83 6.40 4.89
N VAL A 87 -13.83 7.20 5.27
CA VAL A 87 -13.95 7.67 6.66
C VAL A 87 -14.19 6.48 7.60
N ALA A 88 -13.22 6.21 8.46
CA ALA A 88 -13.25 5.07 9.39
C ALA A 88 -14.03 5.38 10.69
N PRO A 89 -14.45 4.36 11.45
CA PRO A 89 -15.07 4.55 12.76
C PRO A 89 -14.14 5.25 13.76
N ARG A 90 -14.73 5.90 14.78
CA ARG A 90 -13.99 6.66 15.81
C ARG A 90 -12.88 5.84 16.49
N ALA A 91 -13.12 4.56 16.73
CA ALA A 91 -12.13 3.66 17.33
C ALA A 91 -10.84 3.58 16.48
N LYS A 92 -10.99 3.34 15.17
CA LYS A 92 -9.87 3.34 14.22
C LYS A 92 -9.25 4.72 14.06
N MET A 93 -10.06 5.78 13.99
CA MET A 93 -9.55 7.16 13.90
C MET A 93 -8.61 7.50 15.06
N ASN A 94 -8.93 7.09 16.29
CA ASN A 94 -8.06 7.29 17.44
C ASN A 94 -6.73 6.55 17.29
N GLN A 95 -6.76 5.30 16.80
CA GLN A 95 -5.57 4.50 16.55
C GLN A 95 -4.70 5.10 15.43
N GLN A 96 -5.31 5.51 14.32
CA GLN A 96 -4.64 6.16 13.20
C GLN A 96 -4.03 7.51 13.64
N ARG A 97 -4.77 8.33 14.41
CA ARG A 97 -4.27 9.57 14.98
C ARG A 97 -3.04 9.32 15.85
N ALA A 98 -3.11 8.39 16.80
CA ALA A 98 -1.97 8.08 17.68
C ALA A 98 -0.73 7.63 16.89
N ARG A 99 -0.92 6.79 15.86
CA ARG A 99 0.16 6.37 14.95
C ARG A 99 0.80 7.54 14.21
N ARG A 100 -0.01 8.41 13.59
CA ARG A 100 0.46 9.56 12.79
C ARG A 100 1.21 10.58 13.64
N TYR A 101 0.69 10.88 14.84
CA TYR A 101 1.38 11.76 15.79
C TYR A 101 2.75 11.20 16.20
N ARG A 102 2.84 9.90 16.47
CA ARG A 102 4.11 9.25 16.79
C ARG A 102 5.08 9.31 15.61
N ALA A 103 4.63 8.96 14.41
CA ALA A 103 5.45 8.99 13.20
C ALA A 103 6.02 10.39 12.91
N ALA A 104 5.19 11.43 13.04
CA ALA A 104 5.64 12.81 12.88
C ALA A 104 6.70 13.21 13.92
N LYS A 105 6.52 12.81 15.18
CA LYS A 105 7.49 13.04 16.24
C LYS A 105 8.82 12.32 15.97
N ASP A 106 8.76 11.04 15.64
CA ASP A 106 9.93 10.21 15.36
C ASP A 106 10.70 10.75 14.13
N ALA A 107 9.99 11.20 13.09
CA ALA A 107 10.59 11.82 11.92
C ALA A 107 11.29 13.15 12.26
N ALA A 108 10.68 14.00 13.09
CA ALA A 108 11.29 15.25 13.54
C ALA A 108 12.56 15.00 14.37
N GLU A 109 12.52 14.00 15.26
CA GLU A 109 13.67 13.63 16.09
C GLU A 109 14.82 13.05 15.24
N LEU A 110 14.52 12.18 14.27
CA LEU A 110 15.50 11.66 13.32
C LEU A 110 16.11 12.76 12.45
N ALA A 111 15.32 13.74 12.01
CA ALA A 111 15.81 14.88 11.25
C ALA A 111 16.80 15.72 12.08
N ARG A 112 16.49 15.97 13.35
CA ARG A 112 17.40 16.67 14.28
C ARG A 112 18.71 15.92 14.46
N GLN A 113 18.65 14.60 14.71
CA GLN A 113 19.85 13.75 14.86
C GLN A 113 20.70 13.73 13.59
N LYS A 114 20.08 13.68 12.40
CA LYS A 114 20.80 13.74 11.12
C LYS A 114 21.51 15.08 10.94
N GLU A 115 20.88 16.18 11.30
CA GLU A 115 21.49 17.52 11.20
C GLU A 115 22.62 17.70 12.21
N GLU A 116 22.44 17.29 13.47
CA GLU A 116 23.52 17.30 14.47
C GLU A 116 24.73 16.46 14.02
N HIS A 117 24.49 15.25 13.51
CA HIS A 117 25.55 14.39 12.98
C HIS A 117 26.23 15.00 11.75
N ARG A 118 25.49 15.71 10.89
CA ARG A 118 26.03 16.45 9.75
C ARG A 118 26.92 17.61 10.20
N LEU A 119 26.48 18.39 11.19
CA LEU A 119 27.26 19.50 11.77
C LEU A 119 28.55 18.99 12.42
N LEU A 120 28.48 17.90 13.21
CA LEU A 120 29.66 17.25 13.79
C LEU A 120 30.64 16.73 12.72
N LYS A 121 30.13 16.18 11.61
CA LYS A 121 30.97 15.80 10.47
C LYS A 121 31.61 16.99 9.78
N MET A 122 30.92 18.13 9.68
CA MET A 122 31.47 19.36 9.11
C MET A 122 32.57 19.96 10.00
N GLN A 123 32.36 20.03 11.32
CA GLN A 123 33.38 20.48 12.28
C GLN A 123 34.63 19.59 12.22
N ARG A 124 34.46 18.26 12.27
CA ARG A 124 35.58 17.30 12.12
C ARG A 124 36.31 17.40 10.78
N LYS A 125 35.64 17.84 9.72
CA LYS A 125 36.26 18.09 8.41
C LYS A 125 36.98 19.44 8.38
N GLN A 126 36.47 20.49 9.03
CA GLN A 126 37.16 21.77 9.19
C GLN A 126 38.45 21.62 10.01
N ASP A 127 38.42 20.83 11.09
CA ASP A 127 39.62 20.50 11.89
C ASP A 127 40.66 19.69 11.11
N LYS A 128 40.23 18.97 10.07
CA LYS A 128 41.10 18.19 9.16
C LYS A 128 41.46 18.92 7.85
N ALA A 129 40.84 20.06 7.56
CA ALA A 129 41.01 20.83 6.32
C ALA A 129 42.17 21.84 6.37
N ALA A 130 42.98 21.86 7.44
CA ALA A 130 44.33 22.44 7.40
C ALA A 130 45.30 21.66 6.50
N ALA A 131 44.87 20.54 5.89
CA ALA A 131 45.63 19.79 4.90
C ALA A 131 44.77 19.40 3.68
N LYS A 132 45.12 20.00 2.53
CA LYS A 132 44.75 19.68 1.13
C LYS A 132 43.42 20.20 0.56
N GLN A 133 43.59 20.97 -0.51
CA GLN A 133 42.60 21.47 -1.45
C GLN A 133 41.89 20.36 -2.25
N GLU A 134 40.57 20.54 -2.32
CA GLU A 134 39.62 20.34 -3.41
C GLU A 134 39.52 18.97 -4.12
N LYS A 135 38.34 18.36 -3.93
CA LYS A 135 37.60 17.69 -5.03
C LYS A 135 36.10 17.88 -4.81
N ASN A 136 35.43 18.34 -5.88
CA ASN A 136 34.00 18.57 -6.02
C ASN A 136 33.15 17.48 -5.35
N LEU A 137 32.26 17.89 -4.44
CA LEU A 137 31.08 17.10 -4.07
C LEU A 137 29.85 17.89 -4.52
N SER A 138 29.14 17.35 -5.50
CA SER A 138 27.77 17.75 -5.79
C SER A 138 26.94 17.65 -4.50
N ALA A 139 26.24 18.74 -4.18
CA ALA A 139 25.31 18.76 -3.08
C ALA A 139 24.24 17.68 -3.30
N PRO A 140 23.92 16.83 -2.31
CA PRO A 140 22.74 16.00 -2.40
C PRO A 140 21.53 16.93 -2.46
N THR A 141 20.83 16.92 -3.58
CA THR A 141 19.54 17.58 -3.76
C THR A 141 18.65 17.19 -2.58
N PRO A 142 17.96 18.13 -1.91
CA PRO A 142 16.98 17.79 -0.89
C PRO A 142 15.82 17.05 -1.57
N GLY A 143 15.94 15.73 -1.68
CA GLY A 143 14.83 14.89 -2.11
C GLY A 143 13.71 15.07 -1.09
N GLY A 144 12.58 15.63 -1.54
CA GLY A 144 11.41 15.82 -0.70
C GLY A 144 11.01 14.50 -0.06
N HIS A 145 10.60 14.54 1.21
CA HIS A 145 10.02 13.35 1.83
C HIS A 145 8.56 13.25 1.36
N PHE A 146 8.14 12.07 0.91
CA PHE A 146 6.73 11.83 0.62
C PHE A 146 5.94 11.81 1.94
N ASP A 147 4.98 12.72 2.10
CA ASP A 147 4.14 12.75 3.29
C ASP A 147 3.05 11.68 3.21
N SER A 148 3.33 10.52 3.79
CA SER A 148 2.38 9.39 3.87
C SER A 148 1.02 9.73 4.49
N ASN A 149 0.89 10.83 5.24
CA ASN A 149 -0.41 11.28 5.76
C ASN A 149 -1.38 11.70 4.65
N CYS A 150 -0.88 12.00 3.44
CA CYS A 150 -1.73 12.29 2.30
C CYS A 150 -2.55 11.08 1.83
N ILE A 151 -2.17 9.86 2.23
CA ILE A 151 -2.94 8.62 2.05
C ILE A 151 -4.06 8.59 3.10
N SER A 152 -5.04 9.47 2.89
CA SER A 152 -6.22 9.66 3.75
C SER A 152 -7.42 10.09 2.93
N PRO A 153 -8.64 9.67 3.27
CA PRO A 153 -9.83 10.21 2.65
C PRO A 153 -9.90 11.73 2.82
N GLY A 154 -10.36 12.43 1.78
CA GLY A 154 -10.52 13.89 1.77
C GLY A 154 -9.28 14.68 1.32
N THR A 155 -8.15 14.03 1.03
CA THR A 155 -6.97 14.70 0.48
C THR A 155 -7.05 14.83 -1.04
N GLU A 156 -6.43 15.87 -1.60
CA GLU A 156 -6.32 16.03 -3.05
C GLU A 156 -5.56 14.85 -3.69
N PHE A 157 -4.55 14.34 -2.99
CA PHE A 157 -3.78 13.17 -3.39
C PHE A 157 -4.67 11.94 -3.65
N MET A 158 -5.54 11.58 -2.69
CA MET A 158 -6.44 10.44 -2.85
C MET A 158 -7.48 10.68 -3.95
N ALA A 159 -7.94 11.92 -4.13
CA ALA A 159 -8.85 12.27 -5.21
C ALA A 159 -8.20 12.13 -6.60
N LYS A 160 -6.94 12.57 -6.75
CA LYS A 160 -6.15 12.36 -7.98
C LYS A 160 -5.92 10.89 -8.24
N PHE A 161 -5.46 10.15 -7.23
CA PHE A 161 -5.22 8.71 -7.33
C PHE A 161 -6.45 7.98 -7.86
N PHE A 162 -7.62 8.21 -7.26
CA PHE A 162 -8.85 7.52 -7.67
C PHE A 162 -9.33 7.89 -9.06
N ARG A 163 -9.05 9.11 -9.52
CA ARG A 163 -9.29 9.49 -10.93
C ARG A 163 -8.43 8.66 -11.88
N HIS A 164 -7.14 8.51 -11.57
CA HIS A 164 -6.22 7.70 -12.37
C HIS A 164 -6.56 6.20 -12.28
N LEU A 165 -6.92 5.70 -11.10
CA LEU A 165 -7.32 4.29 -10.90
C LEU A 165 -8.58 3.95 -11.68
N ARG A 166 -9.56 4.86 -11.72
CA ARG A 166 -10.76 4.71 -12.54
C ARG A 166 -10.41 4.60 -14.02
N PHE A 167 -9.59 5.53 -14.53
CA PHE A 167 -9.10 5.49 -15.90
C PHE A 167 -8.34 4.19 -16.21
N PHE A 168 -7.48 3.72 -15.29
CA PHE A 168 -6.77 2.46 -15.43
C PHE A 168 -7.73 1.27 -15.58
N CYS A 169 -8.78 1.19 -14.74
CA CYS A 169 -9.77 0.11 -14.82
C CYS A 169 -10.58 0.18 -16.11
N GLU A 170 -11.04 1.37 -16.51
CA GLU A 170 -11.77 1.58 -17.76
C GLU A 170 -10.92 1.19 -18.98
N LYS A 171 -9.63 1.57 -18.98
CA LYS A 171 -8.70 1.16 -20.03
C LYS A 171 -8.53 -0.36 -20.07
N LYS A 172 -8.32 -1.00 -18.93
CA LYS A 172 -8.15 -2.46 -18.85
C LYS A 172 -9.40 -3.22 -19.30
N LEU A 173 -10.60 -2.76 -18.93
CA LEU A 173 -11.86 -3.35 -19.40
C LEU A 173 -12.02 -3.29 -20.93
N ASN A 174 -11.50 -2.24 -21.57
CA ASN A 174 -11.61 -2.06 -23.03
C ASN A 174 -10.50 -2.79 -23.82
N GLU A 175 -9.29 -2.84 -23.29
CA GLU A 175 -8.11 -3.31 -24.03
C GLU A 175 -7.64 -4.71 -23.62
N ASP A 176 -7.92 -5.15 -22.39
CA ASP A 176 -7.39 -6.39 -21.82
C ASP A 176 -8.44 -7.50 -21.80
N ALA A 177 -8.22 -8.53 -22.62
CA ALA A 177 -9.14 -9.68 -22.70
C ALA A 177 -9.37 -10.36 -21.35
N ARG A 178 -8.42 -10.27 -20.41
CA ARG A 178 -8.54 -10.87 -19.06
C ARG A 178 -9.60 -10.18 -18.21
N TRP A 179 -9.93 -8.92 -18.53
CA TRP A 179 -10.89 -8.11 -17.79
C TRP A 179 -12.29 -8.16 -18.38
N LYS A 180 -12.44 -8.68 -19.61
CA LYS A 180 -13.68 -8.63 -20.38
C LYS A 180 -14.89 -9.21 -19.65
N ASP A 181 -14.70 -10.32 -18.94
CA ASP A 181 -15.77 -11.02 -18.23
C ASP A 181 -15.79 -10.69 -16.72
N LEU A 182 -14.91 -9.79 -16.27
CA LEU A 182 -14.84 -9.39 -14.87
C LEU A 182 -15.87 -8.31 -14.55
N LYS A 183 -16.60 -8.50 -13.45
CA LYS A 183 -17.30 -7.40 -12.79
C LYS A 183 -16.35 -6.70 -11.83
N VAL A 184 -15.95 -5.48 -12.19
CA VAL A 184 -15.00 -4.67 -11.44
C VAL A 184 -15.75 -3.68 -10.54
N VAL A 185 -15.38 -3.62 -9.26
CA VAL A 185 -15.91 -2.67 -8.28
C VAL A 185 -14.79 -1.82 -7.71
N LEU A 186 -14.92 -0.52 -7.88
CA LEU A 186 -14.08 0.49 -7.25
C LEU A 186 -14.81 1.04 -6.02
N SER A 187 -14.25 0.79 -4.83
CA SER A 187 -14.76 1.33 -3.58
C SER A 187 -13.80 2.39 -3.04
N GLY A 188 -14.10 3.65 -3.39
CA GLY A 188 -13.21 4.77 -3.16
C GLY A 188 -13.24 5.37 -1.76
N PRO A 189 -12.43 6.43 -1.53
CA PRO A 189 -12.34 7.15 -0.26
C PRO A 189 -13.62 7.93 0.06
N ASP A 190 -14.48 8.16 -0.93
CA ASP A 190 -15.81 8.76 -0.84
C ASP A 190 -16.84 7.81 -0.20
N VAL A 191 -16.61 6.50 -0.26
CA VAL A 191 -17.43 5.50 0.44
C VAL A 191 -16.95 5.37 1.88
N PRO A 192 -17.78 5.57 2.93
CA PRO A 192 -17.36 5.40 4.31
C PRO A 192 -16.92 3.97 4.65
N GLY A 193 -16.04 3.82 5.64
CA GLY A 193 -15.52 2.54 6.12
C GLY A 193 -14.07 2.27 5.74
N GLU A 194 -13.46 1.32 6.43
CA GLU A 194 -12.10 0.84 6.15
C GLU A 194 -12.11 -0.14 4.97
N GLY A 195 -11.05 -0.15 4.16
CA GLY A 195 -10.97 -0.97 2.94
C GLY A 195 -11.24 -2.45 3.22
N GLU A 196 -10.61 -3.00 4.26
CA GLU A 196 -10.80 -4.38 4.71
C GLU A 196 -12.26 -4.68 5.10
N HIS A 197 -12.91 -3.76 5.82
CA HIS A 197 -14.30 -3.93 6.26
C HIS A 197 -15.29 -3.80 5.10
N LYS A 198 -15.01 -2.95 4.11
CA LYS A 198 -15.78 -2.87 2.87
C LYS A 198 -15.69 -4.17 2.08
N ILE A 199 -14.47 -4.71 1.92
CA ILE A 199 -14.24 -6.02 1.28
C ILE A 199 -15.07 -7.10 1.99
N MET A 200 -14.98 -7.17 3.32
CA MET A 200 -15.73 -8.17 4.08
C MET A 200 -17.24 -7.97 4.00
N GLN A 201 -17.71 -6.72 3.89
CA GLN A 201 -19.13 -6.45 3.62
C GLN A 201 -19.56 -7.00 2.27
N PHE A 202 -18.76 -6.84 1.21
CA PHE A 202 -19.05 -7.46 -0.09
C PHE A 202 -19.14 -8.99 0.02
N ILE A 203 -18.21 -9.62 0.74
CA ILE A 203 -18.23 -11.08 0.94
C ILE A 203 -19.48 -11.53 1.70
N ARG A 204 -19.86 -10.82 2.78
CA ARG A 204 -21.08 -11.13 3.54
C ARG A 204 -22.35 -10.98 2.70
N CYS A 205 -22.46 -9.88 1.94
CA CYS A 205 -23.61 -9.67 1.05
C CYS A 205 -23.69 -10.76 -0.03
N ALA A 206 -22.56 -11.13 -0.64
CA ALA A 206 -22.52 -12.21 -1.61
C ALA A 206 -22.96 -13.56 -0.99
N LYS A 207 -22.48 -13.88 0.22
CA LYS A 207 -22.88 -15.12 0.93
C LYS A 207 -24.36 -15.15 1.32
N SER A 208 -24.98 -13.99 1.54
CA SER A 208 -26.41 -13.90 1.85
C SER A 208 -27.33 -14.04 0.63
N ASP A 209 -26.80 -13.87 -0.59
CA ASP A 209 -27.56 -14.02 -1.81
C ASP A 209 -27.78 -15.52 -2.14
N PRO A 210 -29.03 -16.01 -2.20
CA PRO A 210 -29.32 -17.41 -2.53
C PRO A 210 -28.79 -17.87 -3.89
N HIS A 211 -28.52 -16.94 -4.81
CA HIS A 211 -27.99 -17.24 -6.15
C HIS A 211 -26.47 -17.38 -6.17
N THR A 212 -25.78 -16.93 -5.13
CA THR A 212 -24.32 -17.07 -5.05
C THR A 212 -23.98 -18.50 -4.68
N GLY A 213 -23.19 -19.17 -5.53
CA GLY A 213 -22.73 -20.53 -5.27
C GLY A 213 -21.97 -20.65 -3.93
N ARG A 214 -22.05 -21.81 -3.28
CA ARG A 214 -21.40 -22.00 -1.95
C ARG A 214 -19.88 -22.16 -2.01
N ASN A 215 -19.33 -22.45 -3.18
CA ASN A 215 -17.92 -22.78 -3.38
C ASN A 215 -17.13 -21.67 -4.09
N VAL A 216 -17.51 -20.40 -3.89
CA VAL A 216 -16.75 -19.26 -4.43
C VAL A 216 -15.35 -19.21 -3.79
N ARG A 217 -14.32 -19.12 -4.63
CA ARG A 217 -12.92 -19.05 -4.20
C ARG A 217 -12.48 -17.59 -4.15
N HIS A 218 -12.10 -17.15 -2.96
CA HIS A 218 -11.73 -15.76 -2.68
C HIS A 218 -10.22 -15.63 -2.51
N CYS A 219 -9.62 -14.61 -3.11
CA CYS A 219 -8.24 -14.18 -2.88
C CYS A 219 -8.26 -12.75 -2.34
N LEU A 220 -7.67 -12.52 -1.16
CA LEU A 220 -7.55 -11.20 -0.55
C LEU A 220 -6.07 -10.81 -0.54
N TYR A 221 -5.79 -9.59 -0.98
CA TYR A 221 -4.46 -8.99 -0.92
C TYR A 221 -4.49 -7.79 0.04
N GLY A 222 -3.63 -7.83 1.05
CA GLY A 222 -3.39 -6.72 1.95
C GLY A 222 -2.30 -7.05 2.97
N LEU A 223 -1.84 -6.03 3.69
CA LEU A 223 -0.70 -6.14 4.62
C LEU A 223 -1.12 -6.28 6.08
N ASP A 224 -2.39 -6.02 6.39
CA ASP A 224 -2.90 -6.04 7.75
C ASP A 224 -3.20 -7.47 8.22
N ALA A 225 -2.74 -7.80 9.42
CA ALA A 225 -2.96 -9.12 10.03
C ALA A 225 -4.44 -9.38 10.33
N ASP A 226 -5.23 -8.32 10.47
CA ASP A 226 -6.66 -8.40 10.75
C ASP A 226 -7.39 -9.10 9.59
N LEU A 227 -6.87 -9.01 8.35
CA LEU A 227 -7.38 -9.74 7.19
C LEU A 227 -7.41 -11.26 7.34
N ILE A 228 -6.53 -11.84 8.17
CA ILE A 228 -6.53 -13.29 8.44
C ILE A 228 -7.73 -13.69 9.32
N MET A 229 -8.18 -12.78 10.18
CA MET A 229 -9.21 -13.03 11.19
C MET A 229 -10.61 -12.60 10.75
N LEU A 230 -10.70 -11.73 9.74
CA LEU A 230 -11.91 -11.06 9.27
C LEU A 230 -12.86 -11.94 8.44
#